data_AF-A0AAV5VYM5-F1
#
_entry.id   AF-A0AAV5VYM5-F1
#
_cell.length_a   1.000
_cell.length_b   1.000
_cell.length_c   1.000
_cell.angle_alpha   90.00
_cell.angle_beta   90.00
_cell.angle_gamma   90.00
#
_symmetry.space_group_name_H-M   'P 1'
#
loop_
_entity.id
_entity.type
_entity.pdbx_description
1 polymer ?
#
loop_
_entity_poly.entity_id
_entity_poly.type
_entity_poly.pdbx_seq_one_letter_code
_entity_poly.pdbx_strand_id
1 'polypeptide(L)'
;LDKIQHNSSMFLIAFFALFVHGIAVDPPCTKQCVDTRQGCDQIFSDRSLCDDPEFAAIVQECLSTCDECCTNDPKYACPDLLGDTCTLQLCDLLPATAFDNCKGTCGLCQAAGPVCKDSTNTCSTMEAQCATDPQVQANCKKTCKQCTAVVPKTTVKTTTTTKKPTTTTKTPCYDADEACPSWVKNGFCSNPDAALKKKYCAKSCGYCK
;
A
#
# COMPACT_ATOMS: atom_id res chain seq x y z
N LEU A 1 -41.07 -56.77 40.02
CA LEU A 1 -39.98 -55.89 40.48
C LEU A 1 -38.70 -56.70 40.26
N ASP A 2 -37.76 -56.36 39.40
CA ASP A 2 -37.43 -55.12 38.71
C ASP A 2 -36.72 -55.43 37.39
N LYS A 3 -36.87 -54.54 36.40
CA LYS A 3 -36.25 -54.67 35.07
C LYS A 3 -34.79 -54.26 35.15
N ILE A 4 -33.86 -55.17 34.82
CA ILE A 4 -32.46 -54.82 34.55
C ILE A 4 -32.38 -54.36 33.09
N GLN A 5 -32.41 -53.05 32.89
CA GLN A 5 -32.27 -52.42 31.58
C GLN A 5 -30.77 -52.33 31.23
N HIS A 6 -30.36 -53.09 30.21
CA HIS A 6 -29.04 -52.98 29.58
C HIS A 6 -28.87 -51.56 29.01
N ASN A 7 -28.06 -50.73 29.67
CA ASN A 7 -27.64 -49.44 29.14
C ASN A 7 -26.50 -49.69 28.15
N SER A 8 -26.85 -49.82 26.87
CA SER A 8 -25.88 -49.80 25.77
C SER A 8 -25.31 -48.39 25.67
N SER A 9 -24.14 -48.19 26.25
CA SER A 9 -23.35 -46.97 26.13
C SER A 9 -22.85 -46.84 24.68
N MET A 10 -23.70 -46.25 23.82
CA MET A 10 -23.29 -45.74 22.52
C MET A 10 -22.29 -44.60 22.76
N PHE A 11 -21.01 -44.89 22.55
CA PHE A 11 -19.97 -43.88 22.39
C PHE A 11 -20.30 -43.04 21.14
N LEU A 12 -21.00 -41.93 21.34
CA LEU A 12 -21.08 -40.84 20.38
C LEU A 12 -19.69 -40.20 20.29
N ILE A 13 -18.88 -40.67 19.35
CA ILE A 13 -17.66 -39.96 18.95
C ILE A 13 -18.12 -38.69 18.23
N ALA A 14 -18.22 -37.60 18.98
CA ALA A 14 -18.36 -36.27 18.42
C ALA A 14 -17.06 -35.94 17.68
N PHE A 15 -17.04 -36.19 16.36
CA PHE A 15 -16.05 -35.62 15.46
C PHE A 15 -16.24 -34.10 15.46
N PHE A 16 -15.62 -33.42 16.43
CA PHE A 16 -15.37 -32.00 16.33
C PHE A 16 -14.41 -31.81 15.17
N ALA A 17 -14.96 -31.60 13.98
CA ALA A 17 -14.24 -30.98 12.89
C ALA A 17 -13.85 -29.59 13.37
N LEU A 18 -12.64 -29.48 13.91
CA LEU A 18 -11.95 -28.20 14.07
C LEU A 18 -11.80 -27.65 12.65
N PHE A 19 -12.78 -26.85 12.22
CA PHE A 19 -12.60 -25.91 11.14
C PHE A 19 -11.53 -24.94 11.62
N VAL A 20 -10.28 -25.30 11.30
CA VAL A 20 -9.18 -24.35 11.29
C VAL A 20 -9.56 -23.35 10.22
N HIS A 21 -10.25 -22.29 10.62
CA HIS A 21 -10.35 -21.10 9.81
C HIS A 21 -8.91 -20.63 9.68
N GLY A 22 -8.26 -21.02 8.58
CA GLY A 22 -7.01 -20.41 8.17
C GLY A 22 -7.28 -18.92 8.18
N ILE A 23 -6.64 -18.22 9.10
CA ILE A 23 -6.71 -16.77 9.16
C ILE A 23 -6.01 -16.33 7.88
N ALA A 24 -6.79 -16.11 6.83
CA ALA A 24 -6.28 -15.51 5.61
C ALA A 24 -5.78 -14.14 6.05
N VAL A 25 -4.46 -14.01 6.17
CA VAL A 25 -3.86 -12.70 6.41
C VAL A 25 -4.05 -11.95 5.11
N ASP A 26 -4.90 -10.93 5.14
CA ASP A 26 -5.21 -10.14 3.95
C ASP A 26 -3.92 -9.65 3.31
N PRO A 27 -3.77 -9.78 1.98
CA PRO A 27 -2.58 -9.32 1.31
C PRO A 27 -2.37 -7.82 1.59
N PRO A 28 -1.14 -7.38 1.84
CA PRO A 28 -0.83 -6.00 2.25
C PRO A 28 -1.25 -4.91 1.24
N CYS A 29 -1.65 -5.27 0.01
CA CYS A 29 -2.18 -4.35 -1.00
C CYS A 29 -3.69 -4.04 -0.85
N THR A 30 -4.46 -4.81 -0.08
CA THR A 30 -5.93 -4.70 -0.01
C THR A 30 -6.42 -3.39 0.60
N LYS A 31 -5.59 -2.70 1.38
CA LYS A 31 -5.88 -1.38 1.98
C LYS A 31 -5.12 -0.22 1.35
N GLN A 32 -4.52 -0.42 0.18
CA GLN A 32 -3.68 0.60 -0.46
C GLN A 32 -4.41 1.47 -1.47
N CYS A 33 -5.54 1.00 -1.99
CA CYS A 33 -6.43 1.80 -2.82
C CYS A 33 -7.49 2.51 -1.95
N VAL A 34 -8.31 3.34 -2.59
CA VAL A 34 -9.44 4.03 -1.93
C VAL A 34 -10.72 3.71 -2.67
N ASP A 35 -11.82 3.65 -1.94
CA ASP A 35 -13.13 3.53 -2.55
C ASP A 35 -13.47 4.83 -3.28
N THR A 36 -13.91 4.70 -4.53
CA THR A 36 -14.37 5.85 -5.32
C THR A 36 -15.82 6.18 -5.04
N ARG A 37 -16.58 5.20 -4.51
CA ARG A 37 -17.96 5.38 -4.09
C ARG A 37 -18.05 5.68 -2.61
N GLN A 38 -18.99 6.56 -2.26
CA GLN A 38 -19.30 6.84 -0.86
C GLN A 38 -20.24 5.78 -0.28
N GLY A 39 -20.07 5.46 1.00
CA GLY A 39 -20.94 4.54 1.72
C GLY A 39 -20.68 3.06 1.45
N CYS A 40 -19.51 2.71 0.90
CA CYS A 40 -19.12 1.32 0.68
C CYS A 40 -19.20 0.48 1.97
N ASP A 41 -18.79 1.02 3.12
CA ASP A 41 -18.90 0.35 4.43
C ASP A 41 -20.35 0.05 4.85
N GLN A 42 -21.32 0.82 4.34
CA GLN A 42 -22.75 0.61 4.62
C GLN A 42 -23.35 -0.38 3.62
N ILE A 43 -22.94 -0.33 2.35
CA ILE A 43 -23.38 -1.25 1.30
C ILE A 43 -22.86 -2.66 1.60
N PHE A 44 -21.57 -2.75 1.92
CA PHE A 44 -20.86 -3.99 2.25
C PHE A 44 -20.66 -4.13 3.76
N SER A 45 -21.70 -3.78 4.54
CA SER A 45 -21.71 -4.11 5.97
C SER A 45 -21.69 -5.63 6.19
N ASP A 46 -22.27 -6.38 5.25
CA ASP A 46 -22.06 -7.81 5.09
C ASP A 46 -21.01 -8.02 3.99
N ARG A 47 -19.86 -8.56 4.41
CA ARG A 47 -18.72 -8.71 3.51
C ARG A 47 -18.94 -9.77 2.44
N SER A 48 -19.84 -10.74 2.66
CA SER A 48 -20.17 -11.77 1.67
C SER A 48 -20.76 -11.20 0.37
N LEU A 49 -21.31 -9.98 0.43
CA LEU A 49 -21.83 -9.27 -0.74
C LEU A 49 -20.72 -8.83 -1.70
N CYS A 50 -19.46 -8.76 -1.26
CA CYS A 50 -18.33 -8.46 -2.17
C CYS A 50 -18.08 -9.61 -3.16
N ASP A 51 -18.45 -10.84 -2.81
CA ASP A 51 -18.33 -12.02 -3.68
C ASP A 51 -19.59 -12.25 -4.54
N ASP A 52 -20.66 -11.49 -4.28
CA ASP A 52 -21.93 -11.64 -4.98
C ASP A 52 -21.84 -11.01 -6.38
N PRO A 53 -22.11 -11.77 -7.46
CA PRO A 53 -22.04 -11.25 -8.83
C PRO A 53 -23.03 -10.11 -9.11
N GLU A 54 -24.13 -9.98 -8.36
CA GLU A 54 -25.07 -8.87 -8.47
C GLU A 54 -24.43 -7.54 -8.05
N PHE A 55 -23.48 -7.59 -7.11
CA PHE A 55 -22.77 -6.42 -6.59
C PHE A 55 -21.46 -6.13 -7.32
N ALA A 56 -21.05 -6.95 -8.29
CA ALA A 56 -19.75 -6.85 -8.98
C ALA A 56 -19.44 -5.45 -9.53
N ALA A 57 -20.44 -4.76 -10.08
CA ALA A 57 -20.27 -3.38 -10.57
C ALA A 57 -19.99 -2.38 -9.44
N ILE A 58 -20.62 -2.57 -8.28
CA ILE A 58 -20.43 -1.72 -7.10
C ILE A 58 -19.08 -2.00 -6.45
N VAL A 59 -18.64 -3.26 -6.44
CA VAL A 59 -17.32 -3.67 -5.95
C VAL A 59 -16.20 -2.91 -6.66
N GLN A 60 -16.31 -2.66 -7.96
CA GLN A 60 -15.31 -1.88 -8.72
C GLN A 60 -15.13 -0.44 -8.21
N GLU A 61 -16.12 0.10 -7.51
CA GLU A 61 -16.04 1.43 -6.90
C GLU A 61 -15.76 1.36 -5.38
N CYS A 62 -15.76 0.16 -4.81
CA CYS A 62 -15.61 -0.14 -3.38
C CYS A 62 -14.45 -1.12 -3.11
N LEU A 63 -13.37 -0.99 -3.90
CA LEU A 63 -12.26 -1.93 -3.91
C LEU A 63 -11.54 -2.05 -2.56
N SER A 64 -11.42 -0.96 -1.78
CA SER A 64 -10.77 -0.99 -0.47
C SER A 64 -11.68 -1.60 0.59
N THR A 65 -12.98 -1.29 0.57
CA THR A 65 -13.96 -1.95 1.43
C THR A 65 -14.03 -3.45 1.15
N CYS A 66 -13.93 -3.85 -0.13
CA CYS A 66 -13.99 -5.25 -0.54
C CYS A 66 -12.63 -5.98 -0.59
N ASP A 67 -11.53 -5.35 -0.21
CA ASP A 67 -10.16 -5.91 -0.29
C ASP A 67 -9.75 -6.38 -1.69
N GLU A 68 -10.29 -5.73 -2.71
CA GLU A 68 -10.12 -6.07 -4.12
C GLU A 68 -9.06 -5.20 -4.83
N CYS A 69 -8.35 -4.33 -4.10
CA CYS A 69 -7.31 -3.47 -4.66
C CYS A 69 -6.29 -4.27 -5.48
N CYS A 70 -5.84 -5.42 -4.96
CA CYS A 70 -4.78 -6.24 -5.56
C CYS A 70 -5.20 -6.92 -6.87
N THR A 71 -6.50 -7.19 -7.03
CA THR A 71 -7.03 -7.93 -8.17
C THR A 71 -7.55 -7.00 -9.25
N ASN A 72 -8.20 -5.90 -8.83
CA ASN A 72 -9.04 -5.09 -9.71
C ASN A 72 -8.51 -3.68 -9.98
N ASP A 73 -7.52 -3.17 -9.22
CA ASP A 73 -6.81 -1.94 -9.58
C ASP A 73 -5.41 -2.28 -10.13
N PRO A 74 -5.15 -2.06 -11.43
CA PRO A 74 -3.86 -2.32 -12.07
C PRO A 74 -2.65 -1.68 -11.38
N LYS A 75 -2.84 -0.59 -10.63
CA LYS A 75 -1.77 0.04 -9.86
C LYS A 75 -1.27 -0.86 -8.72
N TYR A 76 -2.16 -1.66 -8.15
CA TYR A 76 -1.86 -2.55 -7.03
C TYR A 76 -1.80 -4.03 -7.44
N ALA A 77 -2.09 -4.34 -8.71
CA ALA A 77 -2.01 -5.67 -9.31
C ALA A 77 -0.68 -5.89 -10.08
N CYS A 78 0.46 -5.89 -9.39
CA CYS A 78 1.76 -6.16 -10.01
C CYS A 78 2.20 -7.62 -9.83
N PRO A 79 2.98 -8.19 -10.77
CA PRO A 79 3.34 -9.61 -10.73
C PRO A 79 4.44 -9.90 -9.71
N ASP A 80 4.39 -11.12 -9.19
CA ASP A 80 5.48 -11.74 -8.45
C ASP A 80 6.35 -12.57 -9.41
N LEU A 81 7.66 -12.29 -9.42
CA LEU A 81 8.63 -12.95 -10.29
C LEU A 81 9.02 -14.34 -9.80
N LEU A 82 8.90 -14.59 -8.49
CA LEU A 82 9.17 -15.89 -7.88
C LEU A 82 7.91 -16.73 -7.64
N GLY A 83 6.74 -16.28 -8.10
CA GLY A 83 5.47 -17.00 -7.94
C GLY A 83 5.22 -17.44 -6.49
N ASP A 84 4.91 -18.73 -6.30
CA ASP A 84 4.56 -19.32 -5.00
C ASP A 84 5.66 -19.22 -3.92
N THR A 85 6.90 -18.90 -4.30
CA THR A 85 7.99 -18.65 -3.35
C THR A 85 7.82 -17.34 -2.58
N CYS A 86 6.98 -16.44 -3.09
CA CYS A 86 6.65 -15.18 -2.43
C CYS A 86 5.69 -15.44 -1.27
N THR A 87 6.16 -15.12 -0.06
CA THR A 87 5.36 -15.22 1.17
C THR A 87 5.46 -13.90 1.93
N LEU A 88 4.46 -13.59 2.77
CA LEU A 88 4.52 -12.41 3.63
C LEU A 88 5.77 -12.41 4.54
N GLN A 89 6.22 -13.59 4.96
CA GLN A 89 7.44 -13.75 5.74
C GLN A 89 8.70 -13.33 4.95
N LEU A 90 8.75 -13.58 3.65
CA LEU A 90 9.85 -13.14 2.80
C LEU A 90 9.90 -11.60 2.72
N CYS A 91 8.75 -10.94 2.72
CA CYS A 91 8.65 -9.47 2.76
C CYS A 91 9.33 -8.87 3.99
N ASP A 92 9.24 -9.55 5.14
CA ASP A 92 9.80 -9.09 6.40
C ASP A 92 11.28 -9.44 6.56
N LEU A 93 11.66 -10.66 6.20
CA LEU A 93 13.03 -11.15 6.39
C LEU A 93 14.01 -10.56 5.36
N LEU A 94 13.57 -10.41 4.11
CA LEU A 94 14.42 -9.98 3.00
C LEU A 94 13.72 -8.89 2.18
N PRO A 95 13.48 -7.70 2.76
CA PRO A 95 12.65 -6.66 2.14
C PRO A 95 13.20 -6.19 0.80
N ALA A 96 14.52 -6.18 0.60
CA ALA A 96 15.14 -5.84 -0.69
C ALA A 96 14.82 -6.91 -1.75
N THR A 97 15.09 -8.18 -1.46
CA THR A 97 14.77 -9.31 -2.35
C THR A 97 13.29 -9.36 -2.67
N ALA A 98 12.45 -9.16 -1.65
CA ALA A 98 11.00 -9.17 -1.79
C ALA A 98 10.49 -7.96 -2.60
N PHE A 99 11.12 -6.79 -2.48
CA PHE A 99 10.80 -5.65 -3.34
C PHE A 99 11.14 -5.92 -4.81
N ASP A 100 12.21 -6.65 -5.11
CA ASP A 100 12.57 -6.92 -6.51
C ASP A 100 11.72 -8.05 -7.14
N ASN A 101 11.23 -8.99 -6.32
CA ASN A 101 10.66 -10.23 -6.84
C ASN A 101 9.22 -10.54 -6.38
N CYS A 102 8.73 -9.89 -5.33
CA CYS A 102 7.50 -10.27 -4.65
C CYS A 102 6.60 -9.05 -4.38
N LYS A 103 6.57 -8.09 -5.30
CA LYS A 103 5.83 -6.84 -5.09
C LYS A 103 4.33 -7.05 -4.95
N GLY A 104 3.73 -8.01 -5.65
CA GLY A 104 2.32 -8.35 -5.52
C GLY A 104 2.02 -8.86 -4.12
N THR A 105 2.65 -9.97 -3.74
CA THR A 105 2.51 -10.57 -2.39
C THR A 105 2.81 -9.57 -1.28
N CYS A 106 3.83 -8.73 -1.43
CA CYS A 106 4.22 -7.76 -0.40
C CYS A 106 3.45 -6.44 -0.47
N GLY A 107 2.55 -6.25 -1.44
CA GLY A 107 1.81 -5.00 -1.63
C GLY A 107 2.75 -3.82 -1.89
N LEU A 108 3.77 -4.00 -2.71
CA LEU A 108 4.81 -3.00 -3.01
C LEU A 108 4.72 -2.48 -4.44
N CYS A 109 3.58 -2.70 -5.12
CA CYS A 109 3.39 -2.32 -6.52
C CYS A 109 3.60 -0.82 -6.77
N GLN A 110 3.14 0.02 -5.85
CA GLN A 110 3.32 1.47 -5.90
C GLN A 110 4.54 1.96 -5.09
N ALA A 111 5.30 1.06 -4.47
CA ALA A 111 6.44 1.45 -3.66
C ALA A 111 7.65 1.81 -4.56
N ALA A 112 8.32 2.91 -4.22
CA ALA A 112 9.54 3.36 -4.90
C ALA A 112 10.80 2.58 -4.45
N GLY A 113 10.68 1.79 -3.38
CA GLY A 113 11.75 0.97 -2.81
C GLY A 113 11.21 0.04 -1.73
N PRO A 114 12.05 -0.88 -1.20
CA PRO A 114 11.71 -1.71 -0.06
C PRO A 114 11.19 -0.87 1.11
N VAL A 115 10.06 -1.28 1.70
CA VAL A 115 9.49 -0.61 2.86
C VAL A 115 10.41 -0.80 4.04
N CYS A 116 10.87 0.30 4.60
CA CYS A 116 11.59 0.28 5.86
C CYS A 116 10.61 0.46 7.02
N LYS A 117 10.46 -0.59 7.83
CA LYS A 117 9.60 -0.64 9.00
C LYS A 117 10.34 -1.24 10.18
N ASP A 118 9.75 -1.08 11.35
CA ASP A 118 10.13 -1.82 12.54
C ASP A 118 9.42 -3.18 12.51
N SER A 119 10.13 -4.24 12.87
CA SER A 119 9.62 -5.61 12.94
C SER A 119 8.80 -5.88 14.20
N THR A 120 8.88 -4.99 15.20
CA THR A 120 8.09 -5.09 16.43
C THR A 120 7.42 -3.75 16.74
N ASN A 121 6.29 -3.81 17.46
CA ASN A 121 5.58 -2.61 17.94
C ASN A 121 6.23 -1.98 19.18
N THR A 122 7.19 -2.66 19.81
CA THR A 122 7.91 -2.18 21.00
C THR A 122 9.10 -1.29 20.66
N CYS A 123 9.45 -1.13 19.39
CA CYS A 123 10.64 -0.36 18.99
C CYS A 123 10.64 1.07 19.52
N SER A 124 9.48 1.74 19.58
CA SER A 124 9.35 3.11 20.10
C SER A 124 9.88 3.29 21.54
N THR A 125 9.84 2.25 22.37
CA THR A 125 10.37 2.31 23.75
C THR A 125 11.85 1.91 23.84
N MET A 126 12.43 1.41 22.75
CA MET A 126 13.80 0.89 22.68
C MET A 126 14.74 1.80 21.89
N GLU A 127 14.34 3.02 21.50
CA GLU A 127 15.17 3.96 20.70
C GLU A 127 16.56 4.19 21.35
N ALA A 128 16.63 4.28 22.67
CA ALA A 128 17.89 4.47 23.39
C ALA A 128 18.90 3.32 23.18
N GLN A 129 18.42 2.12 22.84
CA GLN A 129 19.24 0.92 22.66
C GLN A 129 19.81 0.81 21.24
N CYS A 130 19.38 1.66 20.30
CA CYS A 130 19.84 1.65 18.91
C CYS A 130 21.35 1.82 18.76
N ALA A 131 22.04 2.44 19.72
CA ALA A 131 23.50 2.61 19.65
C ALA A 131 24.28 1.36 20.10
N THR A 132 23.69 0.51 20.94
CA THR A 132 24.42 -0.51 21.70
C THR A 132 23.90 -1.93 21.51
N ASP A 133 22.64 -2.09 21.12
CA ASP A 133 22.01 -3.40 20.96
C ASP A 133 21.82 -3.73 19.46
N PRO A 134 22.61 -4.69 18.92
CA PRO A 134 22.48 -5.11 17.52
C PRO A 134 21.12 -5.73 17.17
N GLN A 135 20.41 -6.33 18.13
CA GLN A 135 19.10 -6.91 17.91
C GLN A 135 18.03 -5.80 17.78
N VAL A 136 18.14 -4.74 18.58
CA VAL A 136 17.32 -3.53 18.41
C VAL A 136 17.63 -2.87 17.08
N GLN A 137 18.90 -2.76 16.67
CA GLN A 137 19.24 -2.26 15.33
C GLN A 137 18.61 -3.11 14.21
N ALA A 138 18.66 -4.44 14.34
CA ALA A 138 18.12 -5.35 13.34
C ALA A 138 16.58 -5.27 13.22
N ASN A 139 15.88 -5.17 14.35
CA ASN A 139 14.42 -5.21 14.40
C ASN A 139 13.75 -3.84 14.36
N CYS A 140 14.46 -2.77 14.73
CA CYS A 140 13.91 -1.44 14.89
C CYS A 140 14.52 -0.45 13.90
N LYS A 141 14.70 -0.87 12.64
CA LYS A 141 15.40 -0.09 11.62
C LYS A 141 14.84 1.32 11.42
N LYS A 142 13.52 1.48 11.52
CA LYS A 142 12.85 2.78 11.38
C LYS A 142 13.07 3.62 12.62
N THR A 143 12.80 3.07 13.81
CA THR A 143 13.05 3.78 15.07
C THR A 143 14.53 4.18 15.22
N CYS A 144 15.45 3.28 14.87
CA CYS A 144 16.89 3.52 14.90
C CYS A 144 17.40 4.39 13.76
N LYS A 145 16.52 4.93 12.89
CA LYS A 145 16.87 5.80 11.76
C LYS A 145 17.88 5.14 10.79
N GLN A 146 17.86 3.82 10.73
CA GLN A 146 18.68 2.99 9.85
C GLN A 146 17.98 2.68 8.52
N CYS A 147 16.77 3.20 8.32
CA CYS A 147 16.19 3.31 7.00
C CYS A 147 17.09 4.20 6.14
N THR A 148 17.98 3.58 5.38
CA THR A 148 18.53 4.24 4.22
C THR A 148 17.33 4.49 3.31
N ALA A 149 16.95 5.76 3.15
CA ALA A 149 16.04 6.11 2.09
C ALA A 149 16.67 5.50 0.83
N VAL A 150 15.95 4.57 0.20
CA VAL A 150 16.25 4.22 -1.17
C VAL A 150 15.93 5.49 -1.94
N VAL A 151 16.87 6.43 -1.95
CA VAL A 151 16.98 7.41 -3.01
C VAL A 151 17.00 6.51 -4.22
N PRO A 152 16.02 6.58 -5.13
CA PRO A 152 16.12 5.83 -6.35
C PRO A 152 17.48 6.18 -6.90
N LYS A 153 18.39 5.19 -6.91
CA LYS A 153 19.57 5.24 -7.73
C LYS A 153 18.98 5.09 -9.12
N THR A 154 18.43 6.20 -9.61
CA THR A 154 18.44 6.49 -11.01
C THR A 154 19.91 6.32 -11.34
N THR A 155 20.27 5.15 -11.87
CA THR A 155 21.13 5.11 -13.03
C THR A 155 20.49 6.07 -14.01
N VAL A 156 20.77 7.37 -13.79
CA VAL A 156 20.83 8.34 -14.83
C VAL A 156 21.80 7.67 -15.77
N LYS A 157 21.26 7.06 -16.83
CA LYS A 157 22.03 6.74 -18.01
C LYS A 157 22.68 8.07 -18.35
N THR A 158 23.95 8.20 -17.99
CA THR A 158 24.80 9.35 -18.32
C THR A 158 24.90 9.34 -19.83
N THR A 159 23.87 9.92 -20.45
CA THR A 159 23.91 10.30 -21.84
C THR A 159 24.77 11.54 -21.78
N THR A 160 26.04 11.39 -22.12
CA THR A 160 27.01 12.46 -22.22
C THR A 160 26.45 13.50 -23.18
N THR A 161 25.71 14.45 -22.64
CA THR A 161 25.06 15.49 -23.43
C THR A 161 26.04 16.64 -23.44
N THR A 162 26.77 16.72 -24.55
CA THR A 162 27.58 17.86 -24.96
C THR A 162 26.83 19.16 -24.66
N LYS A 163 27.47 20.06 -23.89
CA LYS A 163 26.98 21.43 -23.67
C LYS A 163 26.59 22.06 -25.00
N LYS A 164 25.29 22.30 -25.19
CA LYS A 164 24.71 23.16 -26.24
C LYS A 164 23.69 24.09 -25.55
N PRO A 165 23.45 25.30 -26.08
CA PRO A 165 23.31 26.51 -25.28
C PRO A 165 21.90 26.65 -24.72
N THR A 166 21.83 27.40 -23.63
CA THR A 166 20.65 28.00 -23.03
C THR A 166 19.67 28.50 -24.09
N THR A 167 18.59 27.75 -24.31
CA THR A 167 17.41 28.24 -25.04
C THR A 167 16.28 28.41 -24.05
N THR A 168 15.89 29.67 -23.90
CA THR A 168 14.75 30.19 -23.15
C THR A 168 13.46 29.64 -23.76
N THR A 169 13.11 28.39 -23.46
CA THR A 169 11.85 27.81 -23.94
C THR A 169 10.71 28.41 -23.12
N LYS A 170 9.84 29.17 -23.80
CA LYS A 170 8.57 29.67 -23.26
C LYS A 170 7.91 28.58 -22.41
N THR A 171 7.70 28.88 -21.13
CA THR A 171 6.93 28.04 -20.21
C THR A 171 5.56 27.75 -20.84
N PRO A 172 5.08 26.49 -20.84
CA PRO A 172 3.72 26.20 -21.29
C PRO A 172 2.72 27.01 -20.45
N CYS A 173 1.85 27.76 -21.13
CA CYS A 173 0.88 28.65 -20.49
C CYS A 173 -0.49 27.98 -20.44
N TYR A 174 -0.63 27.05 -19.50
CA TYR A 174 -1.89 26.40 -19.13
C TYR A 174 -1.80 25.98 -17.66
N ASP A 175 -2.94 25.62 -17.07
CA ASP A 175 -2.95 25.00 -15.74
C ASP A 175 -2.70 23.51 -15.90
N ALA A 176 -1.60 23.03 -15.30
CA ALA A 176 -1.18 21.64 -15.37
C ALA A 176 -1.95 20.74 -14.40
N ASP A 177 -2.74 21.32 -13.50
CA ASP A 177 -3.52 20.62 -12.49
C ASP A 177 -4.98 21.07 -12.49
N GLU A 178 -5.91 20.13 -12.44
CA GLU A 178 -7.35 20.39 -12.41
C GLU A 178 -7.80 21.03 -11.08
N ALA A 179 -7.00 20.92 -10.02
CA ALA A 179 -7.27 21.51 -8.71
C ALA A 179 -6.98 23.02 -8.63
N CYS A 180 -6.43 23.63 -9.69
CA CYS A 180 -6.10 25.06 -9.72
C CYS A 180 -7.25 25.99 -9.31
N PRO A 181 -8.52 25.81 -9.72
CA PRO A 181 -9.64 26.65 -9.26
C PRO A 181 -9.83 26.63 -7.73
N SER A 182 -9.60 25.48 -7.09
CA SER A 182 -9.70 25.34 -5.63
C SER A 182 -8.49 25.95 -4.93
N TRP A 183 -7.28 25.72 -5.46
CA TRP A 183 -6.05 26.26 -4.91
C TRP A 183 -5.99 27.79 -5.00
N VAL A 184 -6.45 28.39 -6.09
CA VAL A 184 -6.56 29.84 -6.24
C VAL A 184 -7.50 30.42 -5.19
N LYS A 185 -8.69 29.82 -4.99
CA LYS A 185 -9.62 30.22 -3.92
C LYS A 185 -9.00 30.14 -2.53
N ASN A 186 -8.11 29.17 -2.31
CA ASN A 186 -7.40 28.96 -1.05
C ASN A 186 -6.07 29.76 -0.96
N GLY A 187 -5.81 30.70 -1.86
CA GLY A 187 -4.66 31.61 -1.77
C GLY A 187 -3.35 31.08 -2.34
N PHE A 188 -3.36 30.01 -3.14
CA PHE A 188 -2.16 29.42 -3.74
C PHE A 188 -1.33 30.43 -4.56
N CYS A 189 -1.99 31.36 -5.25
CA CYS A 189 -1.30 32.38 -6.04
C CYS A 189 -0.54 33.41 -5.17
N SER A 190 -0.87 33.50 -3.88
CA SER A 190 -0.20 34.35 -2.89
C SER A 190 1.00 33.66 -2.22
N ASN A 191 1.25 32.37 -2.50
CA ASN A 191 2.41 31.64 -1.98
C ASN A 191 3.72 32.29 -2.48
N PRO A 192 4.78 32.44 -1.65
CA PRO A 192 6.06 33.00 -2.09
C PRO A 192 6.77 32.21 -3.21
N ASP A 193 6.50 30.92 -3.38
CA ASP A 193 7.19 30.10 -4.38
C ASP A 193 6.64 30.33 -5.80
N ALA A 194 7.32 31.18 -6.57
CA ALA A 194 6.98 31.47 -7.96
C ALA A 194 7.18 30.28 -8.92
N ALA A 195 8.02 29.31 -8.59
CA ALA A 195 8.25 28.13 -9.41
C ALA A 195 7.07 27.17 -9.33
N LEU A 196 6.54 26.93 -8.12
CA LEU A 196 5.34 26.12 -7.92
C LEU A 196 4.13 26.71 -8.64
N LYS A 197 3.92 28.03 -8.54
CA LYS A 197 2.78 28.69 -9.18
C LYS A 197 2.82 28.59 -10.71
N LYS A 198 4.01 28.77 -11.31
CA LYS A 198 4.21 28.64 -12.76
C LYS A 198 4.20 27.20 -13.25
N LYS A 199 4.51 26.24 -12.38
CA LYS A 199 4.51 24.81 -12.72
C LYS A 199 3.09 24.25 -12.77
N TYR A 200 2.25 24.62 -11.80
CA TYR A 200 0.94 24.00 -11.62
C TYR A 200 -0.22 24.87 -12.14
N CYS A 201 -0.25 26.16 -11.78
CA CYS A 201 -1.40 27.02 -12.05
C CYS A 201 -1.00 28.31 -12.76
N ALA A 202 -0.19 28.20 -13.81
CA ALA A 202 0.38 29.35 -14.51
C ALA A 202 -0.71 30.27 -15.08
N LYS A 203 -1.79 29.70 -15.62
CA LYS A 203 -2.90 30.45 -16.19
C LYS A 203 -3.79 31.02 -15.10
N SER A 204 -4.21 30.19 -14.15
CA SER A 204 -5.08 30.58 -13.04
C SER A 204 -4.46 31.63 -12.11
N CYS A 205 -3.13 31.64 -11.95
CA CYS A 205 -2.43 32.67 -11.17
C CYS A 205 -1.98 33.88 -12.00
N GLY A 206 -2.40 33.99 -13.27
CA GLY A 206 -2.15 35.18 -14.10
C GLY A 206 -0.70 35.35 -14.56
N TYR A 207 0.10 34.28 -14.60
CA TYR A 207 1.46 34.32 -15.16
C TYR A 207 1.48 34.22 -16.69
N CYS A 208 0.32 33.94 -17.27
CA CYS A 208 0.03 33.95 -18.69
C CYS A 208 -0.34 35.37 -19.16
N LYS A 209 0.29 35.84 -20.24
CA LYS A 209 -0.12 37.03 -20.99
C LYS A 209 -0.52 36.64 -22.40
#